data_AF-A0AAU9XU22-F1
#
_entry.id   AF-A0AAU9XU22-F1
#
_cell.length_a   1.000
_cell.length_b   1.000
_cell.length_c   1.000
_cell.angle_alpha   90.00
_cell.angle_beta   90.00
_cell.angle_gamma   90.00
#
_symmetry.space_group_name_H-M   'P 1'
#
loop_
_entity.id
_entity.type
_entity.pdbx_description
1 polymer ?
#
loop_
_entity_poly.entity_id
_entity_poly.type
_entity_poly.pdbx_seq_one_letter_code
_entity_poly.pdbx_strand_id
1 'polypeptide(L)'
;MIINFRQDNLISPPQPTAMSNVEFLRILHLCDKEIDWQTESGWLLDIYEDCIPNDSEKAFTSVITLLRKLKDKEVIGIDHLVVLIDIVKRTKSSSKWNLLRILREFENKRKDYKELLKQISRALQESNELQRSISTCVENNVILRKTGKQIKDFDALFKMLEDRHILGIEDLTILKTIATEVEKPDLCRLVEEFEKKRKQEEDSERRNDNLRRVGGLGPFNRLS
;
A
#
# COMPACT_ATOMS: atom_id res chain seq x y z
N MET A 1 21.31 -11.84 50.47
CA MET A 1 20.15 -12.22 49.64
C MET A 1 19.86 -11.06 48.71
N ILE A 2 20.44 -11.06 47.51
CA ILE A 2 20.25 -10.00 46.51
C ILE A 2 19.69 -10.70 45.28
N ILE A 3 18.42 -10.43 44.97
CA ILE A 3 17.70 -11.03 43.87
C ILE A 3 17.95 -10.17 42.63
N ASN A 4 18.61 -10.76 41.63
CA ASN A 4 18.65 -10.28 40.26
C ASN A 4 17.21 -10.20 39.71
N PHE A 5 16.80 -9.05 39.18
CA PHE A 5 15.67 -8.99 38.25
C PHE A 5 16.13 -8.46 36.90
N ARG A 6 15.96 -9.33 35.91
CA ARG A 6 16.17 -9.15 34.48
C ARG A 6 15.47 -7.89 33.97
N GLN A 7 16.20 -7.07 33.22
CA GLN A 7 15.63 -6.16 32.24
C GLN A 7 15.32 -6.95 30.96
N ASP A 8 14.11 -7.50 30.90
CA ASP A 8 13.51 -7.97 29.65
C ASP A 8 12.14 -7.32 29.55
N ASN A 9 12.07 -6.22 28.80
CA ASN A 9 10.89 -5.77 28.04
C ASN A 9 11.30 -4.55 27.20
N LEU A 10 12.23 -4.79 26.26
CA LEU A 10 12.39 -3.93 25.10
C LEU A 10 11.10 -4.03 24.28
N ILE A 11 10.23 -3.04 24.43
CA ILE A 11 9.10 -2.81 23.56
C ILE A 11 9.65 -2.73 22.13
N SER A 12 9.28 -3.73 21.33
CA SER A 12 9.61 -3.80 19.90
C SER A 12 9.23 -2.48 19.22
N PRO A 13 10.05 -1.94 18.30
CA PRO A 13 9.63 -0.79 17.49
C PRO A 13 8.32 -1.13 16.77
N PRO A 14 7.41 -0.16 16.57
CA PRO A 14 6.12 -0.39 15.94
C PRO A 14 6.32 -1.13 14.61
N GLN A 15 5.60 -2.24 14.48
CA GLN A 15 5.59 -3.12 13.32
C GLN A 15 5.23 -2.32 12.05
N PRO A 16 5.78 -2.67 10.87
CA PRO A 16 5.40 -2.03 9.62
C PRO A 16 3.89 -2.22 9.39
N THR A 17 3.14 -1.14 9.56
CA THR A 17 1.71 -1.07 9.31
C THR A 17 1.41 -1.13 7.82
N ALA A 18 0.91 -2.29 7.41
CA ALA A 18 -0.07 -2.55 6.36
C ALA A 18 0.00 -1.73 5.06
N MET A 19 0.39 -2.37 3.96
CA MET A 19 0.18 -1.83 2.62
C MET A 19 -1.30 -1.70 2.30
N SER A 20 -1.78 -0.49 2.50
CA SER A 20 -3.19 -0.12 2.45
C SER A 20 -3.26 1.36 2.09
N ASN A 21 -4.47 1.90 2.02
CA ASN A 21 -4.68 3.34 2.03
C ASN A 21 -3.86 4.05 3.14
N VAL A 22 -3.58 3.37 4.26
CA VAL A 22 -2.75 3.91 5.35
C VAL A 22 -1.30 4.13 4.89
N GLU A 23 -0.69 3.18 4.20
CA GLU A 23 0.68 3.32 3.73
C GLU A 23 0.80 4.40 2.65
N PHE A 24 -0.16 4.46 1.73
CA PHE A 24 -0.19 5.55 0.75
C PHE A 24 -0.31 6.92 1.43
N LEU A 25 -1.19 7.07 2.43
CA LEU A 25 -1.30 8.29 3.22
C LEU A 25 0.01 8.61 3.98
N ARG A 26 0.70 7.59 4.47
CA ARG A 26 2.03 7.74 5.08
C ARG A 26 3.05 8.25 4.07
N ILE A 27 3.04 7.76 2.83
CA ILE A 27 3.90 8.25 1.75
C ILE A 27 3.60 9.72 1.45
N LEU A 28 2.34 10.12 1.37
CA LEU A 28 1.98 11.53 1.18
C LEU A 28 2.54 12.41 2.32
N HIS A 29 2.46 11.92 3.56
CA HIS A 29 3.01 12.63 4.71
C HIS A 29 4.54 12.68 4.71
N LEU A 30 5.22 11.64 4.21
CA LEU A 30 6.67 11.67 3.99
C LEU A 30 7.03 12.71 2.94
N CYS A 31 6.27 12.80 1.84
CA CYS A 31 6.50 13.85 0.83
C CYS A 31 6.38 15.24 1.45
N ASP A 32 5.38 15.48 2.30
CA ASP A 32 5.19 16.76 3.00
C ASP A 32 6.33 17.13 3.95
N LYS A 33 6.99 16.14 4.55
CA LYS A 33 8.16 16.36 5.40
C LYS A 33 9.42 16.70 4.63
N GLU A 34 9.59 16.08 3.46
CA GLU A 34 10.85 16.12 2.71
C GLU A 34 10.86 17.19 1.60
N ILE A 35 9.68 17.60 1.12
CA ILE A 35 9.51 18.64 0.09
C ILE A 35 9.18 19.95 0.79
N ASP A 36 10.03 20.96 0.59
CA ASP A 36 9.87 22.25 1.25
C ASP A 36 8.89 23.15 0.48
N TRP A 37 7.70 23.34 1.05
CA TRP A 37 6.66 24.21 0.47
C TRP A 37 7.16 25.62 0.16
N GLN A 38 8.02 26.22 1.00
CA GLN A 38 8.45 27.60 0.84
C GLN A 38 9.31 27.80 -0.41
N THR A 39 10.07 26.77 -0.80
CA THR A 39 10.99 26.84 -1.93
C THR A 39 10.49 26.11 -3.17
N GLU A 40 9.49 25.23 -3.02
CA GLU A 40 9.02 24.32 -4.08
C GLU A 40 7.56 24.55 -4.50
N SER A 41 6.80 25.39 -3.78
CA SER A 41 5.38 25.65 -4.08
C SER A 41 5.13 26.11 -5.52
N GLY A 42 5.98 26.97 -6.10
CA GLY A 42 5.79 27.51 -7.45
C GLY A 42 5.59 26.41 -8.50
N TRP A 43 6.55 25.50 -8.65
CA TRP A 43 6.46 24.43 -9.65
C TRP A 43 5.43 23.34 -9.28
N LEU A 44 5.14 23.16 -7.99
CA LEU A 44 4.08 22.25 -7.53
C LEU A 44 2.70 22.77 -7.96
N LEU A 45 2.48 24.08 -7.87
CA LEU A 45 1.27 24.74 -8.34
C LEU A 45 1.15 24.62 -9.86
N ASP A 46 2.25 24.79 -10.62
CA ASP A 46 2.24 24.60 -12.07
C ASP A 46 1.78 23.17 -12.45
N ILE A 47 2.31 22.13 -11.78
CA ILE A 47 1.86 20.74 -11.99
C ILE A 47 0.37 20.57 -11.67
N TYR A 48 -0.08 21.17 -10.55
CA TYR A 48 -1.48 21.09 -10.17
C TYR A 48 -2.39 21.74 -11.23
N GLU A 49 -2.00 22.89 -11.77
CA GLU A 49 -2.74 23.60 -12.82
C GLU A 49 -2.81 22.81 -14.13
N ASP A 50 -1.70 22.16 -14.50
CA ASP A 50 -1.66 21.26 -15.66
C ASP A 50 -2.58 20.04 -15.48
N CYS A 51 -2.63 19.48 -14.27
CA CYS A 51 -3.47 18.31 -13.98
C CYS A 51 -4.95 18.68 -13.83
N ILE A 52 -5.26 19.84 -13.25
CA ILE A 52 -6.60 20.26 -12.87
C ILE A 52 -6.83 21.71 -13.30
N PRO A 53 -7.06 21.94 -14.60
CA PRO A 53 -7.30 23.27 -15.11
C PRO A 53 -8.62 23.84 -14.56
N ASN A 54 -8.62 25.13 -14.26
CA ASN A 54 -9.80 25.89 -13.79
C ASN A 54 -10.37 25.49 -12.42
N ASP A 55 -9.61 24.80 -11.55
CA ASP A 55 -10.05 24.63 -10.15
C ASP A 55 -10.04 25.99 -9.44
N SER A 56 -11.21 26.45 -8.99
CA SER A 56 -11.39 27.72 -8.29
C SER A 56 -11.03 27.64 -6.80
N GLU A 57 -10.82 26.44 -6.26
CA GLU A 57 -10.49 26.21 -4.85
C GLU A 57 -8.97 26.04 -4.62
N LYS A 58 -8.18 27.04 -5.02
CA LYS A 58 -6.72 27.04 -4.87
C LYS A 58 -6.29 27.68 -3.55
N ALA A 59 -6.46 26.94 -2.46
CA ALA A 59 -5.95 27.37 -1.15
C ALA A 59 -5.04 26.29 -0.56
N PHE A 60 -3.83 26.16 -1.14
CA PHE A 60 -2.80 25.27 -0.62
C PHE A 60 -1.87 26.00 0.34
N THR A 61 -1.68 25.45 1.52
CA THR A 61 -0.79 25.99 2.55
C THR A 61 0.40 25.08 2.84
N SER A 62 0.39 23.88 2.27
CA SER A 62 1.47 22.89 2.39
C SER A 62 1.41 21.85 1.28
N VAL A 63 2.48 21.08 1.13
CA VAL A 63 2.58 19.97 0.17
C VAL A 63 1.46 18.95 0.41
N ILE A 64 1.18 18.58 1.67
CA ILE A 64 0.12 17.60 1.96
C ILE A 64 -1.26 18.10 1.54
N THR A 65 -1.56 19.41 1.65
CA THR A 65 -2.87 19.95 1.20
C THR A 65 -3.04 19.83 -0.31
N LEU A 66 -1.96 20.10 -1.07
CA LEU A 66 -1.95 19.93 -2.53
C LEU A 66 -2.07 18.45 -2.92
N LEU A 67 -1.27 17.58 -2.32
CA LEU A 67 -1.31 16.14 -2.61
C LEU A 67 -2.67 15.52 -2.27
N ARG A 68 -3.32 15.94 -1.18
CA ARG A 68 -4.70 15.51 -0.86
C ARG A 68 -5.69 15.96 -1.91
N LYS A 69 -5.60 17.20 -2.40
CA LYS A 69 -6.48 17.66 -3.48
C LYS A 69 -6.27 16.89 -4.77
N LEU A 70 -5.02 16.60 -5.15
CA LEU A 70 -4.71 15.73 -6.29
C LEU A 70 -5.30 14.31 -6.09
N LYS A 71 -5.25 13.78 -4.87
CA LYS A 71 -5.86 12.49 -4.53
C LYS A 71 -7.39 12.53 -4.64
N ASP A 72 -8.02 13.56 -4.11
CA ASP A 72 -9.48 13.72 -4.12
C ASP A 72 -10.03 13.91 -5.54
N LYS A 73 -9.19 14.42 -6.44
CA LYS A 73 -9.47 14.57 -7.87
C LYS A 73 -9.00 13.38 -8.71
N GLU A 74 -8.62 12.28 -8.04
CA GLU A 74 -8.15 11.03 -8.65
C GLU A 74 -6.93 11.16 -9.56
N VAL A 75 -6.19 12.28 -9.49
CA VAL A 75 -4.93 12.48 -10.23
C VAL A 75 -3.81 11.62 -9.66
N ILE A 76 -3.79 11.46 -8.33
CA ILE A 76 -2.92 10.51 -7.64
C ILE A 76 -3.75 9.54 -6.79
N GLY A 77 -3.23 8.36 -6.53
CA GLY A 77 -3.90 7.37 -5.71
C GLY A 77 -3.05 6.12 -5.52
N ILE A 78 -3.56 5.18 -4.75
CA ILE A 78 -2.89 3.89 -4.51
C ILE A 78 -2.57 3.14 -5.80
N ASP A 79 -3.40 3.31 -6.83
CA ASP A 79 -3.26 2.71 -8.16
C ASP A 79 -2.75 3.72 -9.22
N HIS A 80 -2.52 4.99 -8.84
CA HIS A 80 -2.14 6.09 -9.73
C HIS A 80 -0.96 6.88 -9.14
N LEU A 81 0.27 6.39 -9.38
CA LEU A 81 1.47 6.94 -8.75
C LEU A 81 2.31 7.83 -9.68
N VAL A 82 2.01 7.87 -10.99
CA VAL A 82 2.84 8.53 -12.00
C VAL A 82 3.13 9.99 -11.65
N VAL A 83 2.08 10.77 -11.37
CA VAL A 83 2.22 12.19 -11.02
C VAL A 83 2.97 12.36 -9.69
N LEU A 84 2.68 11.53 -8.68
CA LEU A 84 3.40 11.58 -7.40
C LEU A 84 4.89 11.25 -7.57
N ILE A 85 5.23 10.28 -8.41
CA ILE A 85 6.61 9.92 -8.74
C ILE A 85 7.31 11.09 -9.43
N ASP A 86 6.65 11.76 -10.38
CA ASP A 86 7.24 12.89 -11.10
C ASP A 86 7.43 14.11 -10.20
N ILE A 87 6.52 14.37 -9.26
CA ILE A 87 6.70 15.34 -8.18
C ILE A 87 7.97 15.00 -7.38
N VAL A 88 8.13 13.75 -6.93
CA VAL A 88 9.30 13.35 -6.14
C VAL A 88 10.61 13.38 -6.96
N LYS A 89 10.57 13.15 -8.27
CA LYS A 89 11.78 13.28 -9.11
C LYS A 89 12.28 14.72 -9.23
N ARG A 90 11.34 15.68 -9.27
CA ARG A 90 11.62 17.10 -9.50
C ARG A 90 11.96 17.86 -8.22
N THR A 91 11.65 17.30 -7.03
CA THR A 91 12.01 17.96 -5.78
C THR A 91 13.52 18.12 -5.62
N LYS A 92 13.91 19.24 -4.99
CA LYS A 92 15.29 19.54 -4.59
C LYS A 92 15.73 18.81 -3.32
N SER A 93 14.84 18.07 -2.67
CA SER A 93 15.12 17.32 -1.44
C SER A 93 16.32 16.38 -1.59
N SER A 94 17.25 16.41 -0.63
CA SER A 94 18.36 15.46 -0.54
C SER A 94 17.87 14.03 -0.29
N SER A 95 16.69 13.88 0.33
CA SER A 95 16.03 12.60 0.58
C SER A 95 15.25 12.07 -0.62
N LYS A 96 15.22 12.76 -1.77
CA LYS A 96 14.42 12.36 -2.95
C LYS A 96 14.67 10.93 -3.40
N TRP A 97 15.92 10.46 -3.33
CA TRP A 97 16.27 9.10 -3.73
C TRP A 97 15.68 8.05 -2.78
N ASN A 98 15.61 8.36 -1.49
CA ASN A 98 14.95 7.50 -0.52
C ASN A 98 13.42 7.49 -0.74
N LEU A 99 12.81 8.65 -0.99
CA LEU A 99 11.38 8.73 -1.34
C LEU A 99 11.05 7.97 -2.62
N LEU A 100 11.84 8.12 -3.68
CA LEU A 100 11.66 7.39 -4.93
C LEU A 100 11.78 5.87 -4.72
N ARG A 101 12.71 5.43 -3.87
CA ARG A 101 12.83 4.02 -3.50
C ARG A 101 11.56 3.52 -2.82
N ILE A 102 11.08 4.24 -1.80
CA ILE A 102 9.83 3.89 -1.08
C ILE A 102 8.63 3.84 -2.04
N LEU A 103 8.50 4.83 -2.92
CA LEU A 103 7.43 4.87 -3.92
C LEU A 103 7.48 3.69 -4.89
N ARG A 104 8.66 3.33 -5.39
CA ARG A 104 8.82 2.19 -6.30
C ARG A 104 8.55 0.85 -5.61
N GLU A 105 8.99 0.71 -4.35
CA GLU A 105 8.68 -0.48 -3.54
C GLU A 105 7.17 -0.60 -3.36
N PHE A 106 6.48 0.49 -3.01
CA PHE A 106 5.02 0.52 -2.90
C PHE A 106 4.33 0.18 -4.23
N GLU A 107 4.75 0.80 -5.34
CA GLU A 107 4.21 0.56 -6.68
C GLU A 107 4.34 -0.90 -7.10
N ASN A 108 5.52 -1.49 -6.93
CA ASN A 108 5.77 -2.88 -7.29
C ASN A 108 4.91 -3.85 -6.47
N LYS A 109 4.83 -3.62 -5.15
CA LYS A 109 4.03 -4.46 -4.26
C LYS A 109 2.54 -4.36 -4.61
N ARG A 110 2.03 -3.16 -4.91
CA ARG A 110 0.64 -2.95 -5.36
C ARG A 110 0.38 -3.63 -6.71
N LYS A 111 1.33 -3.56 -7.64
CA LYS A 111 1.23 -4.21 -8.96
C LYS A 111 1.17 -5.73 -8.85
N ASP A 112 2.05 -6.33 -8.06
CA ASP A 112 2.06 -7.78 -7.81
C ASP A 112 0.72 -8.25 -7.21
N TYR A 113 0.17 -7.49 -6.27
CA TYR A 113 -1.14 -7.77 -5.70
C TYR A 113 -2.29 -7.64 -6.73
N LYS A 114 -2.29 -6.61 -7.58
CA LYS A 114 -3.31 -6.47 -8.63
C LYS A 114 -3.21 -7.60 -9.67
N GLU A 115 -2.01 -8.07 -9.96
CA GLU A 115 -1.80 -9.22 -10.83
C GLU A 115 -2.35 -10.52 -10.20
N LEU A 116 -2.16 -10.73 -8.89
CA LEU A 116 -2.81 -11.83 -8.15
C LEU A 116 -4.35 -11.76 -8.31
N LEU A 117 -4.95 -10.60 -8.03
CA LEU A 117 -6.41 -10.43 -8.14
C LEU A 117 -6.89 -10.73 -9.56
N LYS A 118 -6.15 -10.29 -10.58
CA LYS A 118 -6.48 -10.54 -11.99
C LYS A 118 -6.43 -12.03 -12.32
N GLN A 119 -5.43 -12.76 -11.83
CA GLN A 119 -5.33 -14.21 -12.04
C GLN A 119 -6.48 -14.96 -11.39
N ILE A 120 -6.84 -14.60 -10.15
CA ILE A 120 -7.98 -15.19 -9.43
C ILE A 120 -9.30 -14.85 -10.14
N SER A 121 -9.52 -13.57 -10.48
CA SER A 121 -10.70 -13.09 -11.21
C SER A 121 -10.92 -13.90 -12.49
N ARG A 122 -9.85 -14.05 -13.31
CA ARG A 122 -9.88 -14.82 -14.54
C ARG A 122 -10.27 -16.29 -14.31
N ALA A 123 -9.60 -16.96 -13.38
CA ALA A 123 -9.85 -18.38 -13.10
C ALA A 123 -11.26 -18.65 -12.55
N LEU A 124 -11.82 -17.71 -11.78
CA LEU A 124 -13.20 -17.79 -11.29
C LEU A 124 -14.21 -17.49 -12.41
N GLN A 125 -13.92 -16.51 -13.27
CA GLN A 125 -14.76 -16.14 -14.40
C GLN A 125 -14.84 -17.25 -15.45
N GLU A 126 -13.72 -17.90 -15.76
CA GLU A 126 -13.65 -19.05 -16.66
C GLU A 126 -14.49 -20.24 -16.17
N SER A 127 -14.76 -20.33 -14.86
CA SER A 127 -15.63 -21.34 -14.26
C SER A 127 -17.03 -20.83 -13.89
N ASN A 128 -17.38 -19.60 -14.27
CA ASN A 128 -18.68 -18.99 -14.02
C ASN A 128 -19.07 -18.95 -12.52
N GLU A 129 -18.10 -18.75 -11.63
CA GLU A 129 -18.28 -18.84 -10.17
C GLU A 129 -18.76 -17.54 -9.50
N LEU A 130 -19.19 -16.54 -10.28
CA LEU A 130 -19.50 -15.21 -9.75
C LEU A 130 -20.64 -15.24 -8.72
N GLN A 131 -21.74 -15.94 -9.02
CA GLN A 131 -22.89 -15.99 -8.11
C GLN A 131 -22.60 -16.76 -6.82
N ARG A 132 -21.81 -17.85 -6.90
CA ARG A 132 -21.35 -18.60 -5.73
C ARG A 132 -20.44 -17.72 -4.86
N SER A 133 -19.49 -17.03 -5.48
CA SER A 133 -18.58 -16.09 -4.79
C SER A 133 -19.32 -14.93 -4.10
N ILE A 134 -20.33 -14.34 -4.77
CA ILE A 134 -21.18 -13.31 -4.17
C ILE A 134 -21.96 -13.87 -2.98
N SER A 135 -22.51 -15.08 -3.12
CA SER A 135 -23.27 -15.74 -2.04
C SER A 135 -22.39 -15.99 -0.82
N THR A 136 -21.18 -16.50 -1.01
CA THR A 136 -20.16 -16.64 0.05
C THR A 136 -19.90 -15.31 0.75
N CYS A 137 -19.73 -14.21 0.01
CA CYS A 137 -19.52 -12.89 0.60
C CYS A 137 -20.74 -12.40 1.41
N VAL A 138 -21.97 -12.71 0.97
CA VAL A 138 -23.21 -12.36 1.69
C VAL A 138 -23.33 -13.18 2.98
N GLU A 139 -23.07 -14.48 2.90
CA GLU A 139 -23.16 -15.41 4.03
C GLU A 139 -22.13 -15.10 5.12
N ASN A 140 -20.94 -14.63 4.72
CA ASN A 140 -19.91 -14.15 5.64
C ASN A 140 -20.17 -12.72 6.17
N ASN A 141 -21.34 -12.13 5.89
CA ASN A 141 -21.72 -10.76 6.28
C ASN A 141 -20.75 -9.66 5.80
N VAL A 142 -19.98 -9.95 4.76
CA VAL A 142 -19.01 -9.01 4.18
C VAL A 142 -19.72 -8.00 3.28
N ILE A 143 -20.78 -8.44 2.60
CA ILE A 143 -21.55 -7.61 1.67
C ILE A 143 -23.05 -7.77 1.97
N LEU A 144 -23.81 -6.68 1.83
CA LEU A 144 -25.27 -6.75 1.96
C LEU A 144 -25.86 -7.47 0.74
N ARG A 145 -26.89 -8.28 0.95
CA ARG A 145 -27.60 -9.01 -0.12
C ARG A 145 -28.08 -8.10 -1.25
N LYS A 146 -28.57 -6.89 -0.91
CA LYS A 146 -29.01 -5.90 -1.91
C LYS A 146 -27.85 -5.42 -2.79
N THR A 147 -26.69 -5.19 -2.18
CA THR A 147 -25.47 -4.77 -2.87
C THR A 147 -24.91 -5.89 -3.75
N GLY A 148 -24.93 -7.14 -3.26
CA GLY A 148 -24.50 -8.31 -4.03
C GLY A 148 -25.21 -8.45 -5.38
N LYS A 149 -26.51 -8.10 -5.46
CA LYS A 149 -27.29 -8.12 -6.71
C LYS A 149 -26.83 -7.12 -7.77
N GLN A 150 -26.05 -6.10 -7.39
CA GLN A 150 -25.56 -5.06 -8.32
C GLN A 150 -24.19 -5.40 -8.90
N ILE A 151 -23.52 -6.43 -8.37
CA ILE A 151 -22.18 -6.86 -8.79
C ILE A 151 -22.30 -7.64 -10.09
N LYS A 152 -21.61 -7.17 -11.14
CA LYS A 152 -21.69 -7.74 -12.49
C LYS A 152 -20.50 -8.59 -12.88
N ASP A 153 -19.36 -8.40 -12.21
CA ASP A 153 -18.10 -9.07 -12.48
C ASP A 153 -17.24 -9.14 -11.21
N PHE A 154 -16.13 -9.88 -11.30
CA PHE A 154 -15.18 -10.04 -10.20
C PHE A 154 -14.38 -8.77 -9.90
N ASP A 155 -14.16 -7.91 -10.89
CA ASP A 155 -13.45 -6.64 -10.69
C ASP A 155 -14.26 -5.71 -9.79
N ALA A 156 -15.57 -5.62 -10.00
CA ALA A 156 -16.50 -4.89 -9.15
C ALA A 156 -16.62 -5.53 -7.75
N LEU A 157 -16.62 -6.86 -7.67
CA LEU A 157 -16.61 -7.57 -6.38
C LEU A 157 -15.36 -7.21 -5.57
N PHE A 158 -14.18 -7.41 -6.15
CA PHE A 158 -12.91 -7.18 -5.48
C PHE A 158 -12.72 -5.70 -5.12
N LYS A 159 -13.04 -4.78 -6.03
CA LYS A 159 -13.01 -3.34 -5.72
C LYS A 159 -13.87 -3.00 -4.50
N MET A 160 -15.09 -3.52 -4.44
CA MET A 160 -15.97 -3.29 -3.29
C MET A 160 -15.41 -3.89 -1.99
N LEU A 161 -14.78 -5.08 -2.06
CA LEU A 161 -14.13 -5.69 -0.90
C LEU A 161 -12.93 -4.86 -0.43
N GLU A 162 -12.15 -4.29 -1.35
CA GLU A 162 -11.05 -3.35 -1.05
C GLU A 162 -11.57 -2.06 -0.40
N ASP A 163 -12.64 -1.46 -0.95
CA ASP A 163 -13.25 -0.23 -0.45
C ASP A 163 -13.82 -0.40 0.97
N ARG A 164 -14.21 -1.63 1.33
CA ARG A 164 -14.68 -2.00 2.68
C ARG A 164 -13.57 -2.45 3.62
N HIS A 165 -12.31 -2.44 3.17
CA HIS A 165 -11.15 -2.95 3.92
C HIS A 165 -11.25 -4.42 4.32
N ILE A 166 -12.00 -5.22 3.56
CA ILE A 166 -12.14 -6.67 3.77
C ILE A 166 -11.13 -7.44 2.93
N LEU A 167 -10.74 -6.87 1.80
CA LEU A 167 -9.71 -7.39 0.93
C LEU A 167 -8.56 -6.40 0.84
N GLY A 168 -7.34 -6.88 1.05
CA GLY A 168 -6.13 -6.09 0.87
C GLY A 168 -4.92 -7.00 0.76
N ILE A 169 -3.78 -6.45 0.36
CA ILE A 169 -2.53 -7.21 0.22
C ILE A 169 -2.08 -7.92 1.51
N GLU A 170 -2.49 -7.38 2.67
CA GLU A 170 -2.19 -7.92 4.00
C GLU A 170 -3.21 -8.95 4.48
N ASP A 171 -4.44 -8.91 3.94
CA ASP A 171 -5.53 -9.81 4.32
C ASP A 171 -6.23 -10.35 3.07
N LEU A 172 -5.83 -11.57 2.72
CA LEU A 172 -6.37 -12.34 1.61
C LEU A 172 -7.31 -13.45 2.10
N THR A 173 -7.74 -13.41 3.37
CA THR A 173 -8.58 -14.46 3.98
C THR A 173 -9.85 -14.67 3.19
N ILE A 174 -10.52 -13.58 2.78
CA ILE A 174 -11.74 -13.66 1.99
C ILE A 174 -11.52 -14.35 0.63
N LEU A 175 -10.35 -14.19 0.00
CA LEU A 175 -10.04 -14.90 -1.25
C LEU A 175 -9.89 -16.40 -1.03
N LYS A 176 -9.26 -16.81 0.08
CA LYS A 176 -9.16 -18.23 0.48
C LYS A 176 -10.55 -18.80 0.77
N THR A 177 -11.39 -18.06 1.50
CA THR A 177 -12.78 -18.47 1.75
C THR A 177 -13.56 -18.67 0.46
N ILE A 178 -13.50 -17.71 -0.48
CA ILE A 178 -14.14 -17.85 -1.80
C ILE A 178 -13.58 -19.09 -2.53
N ALA A 179 -12.26 -19.24 -2.60
CA ALA A 179 -11.60 -20.35 -3.28
C ALA A 179 -11.99 -21.73 -2.72
N THR A 180 -12.10 -21.85 -1.38
CA THR A 180 -12.60 -23.06 -0.71
C THR A 180 -14.05 -23.31 -1.05
N GLU A 181 -14.90 -22.30 -0.96
CA GLU A 181 -16.34 -22.43 -1.24
C GLU A 181 -16.62 -22.82 -2.69
N VAL A 182 -15.83 -22.35 -3.65
CA VAL A 182 -15.98 -22.76 -5.07
C VAL A 182 -15.17 -24.02 -5.42
N GLU A 183 -14.63 -24.72 -4.41
CA GLU A 183 -13.88 -25.97 -4.57
C GLU A 183 -12.67 -25.86 -5.52
N LYS A 184 -11.96 -24.73 -5.49
CA LYS A 184 -10.77 -24.47 -6.31
C LYS A 184 -9.49 -24.42 -5.45
N PRO A 185 -8.92 -25.57 -5.08
CA PRO A 185 -7.72 -25.63 -4.25
C PRO A 185 -6.48 -25.00 -4.90
N ASP A 186 -6.44 -24.91 -6.24
CA ASP A 186 -5.36 -24.23 -6.96
C ASP A 186 -5.34 -22.72 -6.68
N LEU A 187 -6.51 -22.10 -6.46
CA LEU A 187 -6.58 -20.68 -6.08
C LEU A 187 -6.13 -20.46 -4.64
N CYS A 188 -6.45 -21.37 -3.71
CA CYS A 188 -5.89 -21.30 -2.36
C CYS A 188 -4.36 -21.36 -2.40
N ARG A 189 -3.78 -22.28 -3.19
CA ARG A 189 -2.32 -22.40 -3.36
C ARG A 189 -1.72 -21.12 -3.93
N LEU A 190 -2.35 -20.52 -4.95
CA LEU A 190 -1.90 -19.26 -5.54
C LEU A 190 -1.84 -18.12 -4.49
N VAL A 191 -2.87 -18.02 -3.64
CA VAL A 191 -2.90 -17.02 -2.55
C VAL A 191 -1.81 -17.30 -1.51
N GLU A 192 -1.63 -18.55 -1.09
CA GLU A 192 -0.60 -18.95 -0.12
C GLU A 192 0.82 -18.71 -0.63
N GLU A 193 1.09 -18.98 -1.91
CA GLU A 193 2.38 -18.69 -2.55
C GLU A 193 2.67 -17.19 -2.55
N PHE A 194 1.65 -16.37 -2.83
CA PHE A 194 1.77 -14.92 -2.75
C PHE A 194 2.08 -14.45 -1.32
N GLU A 195 1.31 -14.90 -0.32
CA GLU A 195 1.54 -14.57 1.11
C GLU A 195 2.97 -14.98 1.54
N LYS A 196 3.43 -16.15 1.11
CA LYS A 196 4.79 -16.65 1.40
C LYS A 196 5.86 -15.77 0.75
N LYS A 197 5.71 -15.40 -0.53
CA LYS A 197 6.63 -14.50 -1.23
C LYS A 197 6.74 -13.16 -0.49
N ARG A 198 5.60 -12.56 -0.14
CA ARG A 198 5.53 -11.28 0.60
C ARG A 198 6.24 -11.35 1.94
N LYS A 199 6.01 -12.40 2.72
CA LYS A 199 6.68 -12.61 4.00
C LYS A 199 8.20 -12.72 3.86
N GLN A 200 8.68 -13.41 2.82
CA GLN A 200 10.12 -13.51 2.54
C GLN A 200 10.74 -12.17 2.17
N GLU A 201 10.03 -11.33 1.40
CA GLU A 201 10.47 -9.98 1.06
C GLU A 201 10.58 -9.11 2.32
N GLU A 202 9.56 -9.09 3.17
CA GLU A 202 9.56 -8.33 4.43
C GLU A 202 10.67 -8.77 5.40
N ASP A 203 10.89 -10.09 5.53
CA ASP A 203 11.96 -10.61 6.37
C ASP A 203 13.35 -10.22 5.82
N SER A 204 13.48 -10.13 4.49
CA SER A 204 14.72 -9.68 3.83
C SER A 204 14.94 -8.18 4.02
N GLU A 205 13.89 -7.36 3.91
CA GLU A 205 13.92 -5.92 4.22
C GLU A 205 14.34 -5.68 5.67
N ARG A 206 13.74 -6.39 6.64
CA ARG A 206 14.10 -6.31 8.07
C ARG A 206 15.56 -6.66 8.32
N ARG A 207 16.07 -7.73 7.68
CA ARG A 207 17.49 -8.12 7.80
C ARG A 207 18.42 -7.05 7.23
N ASN A 208 18.10 -6.49 6.07
CA ASN A 208 18.90 -5.43 5.45
C ASN A 208 18.93 -4.15 6.28
N ASP A 209 17.79 -3.74 6.85
CA ASP A 209 17.73 -2.59 7.74
C ASP A 209 18.53 -2.81 9.03
N ASN A 210 18.48 -4.01 9.60
CA ASN A 210 19.30 -4.38 10.75
C ASN A 210 20.80 -4.34 10.41
N LEU A 211 21.20 -4.87 9.25
CA LEU A 211 22.59 -4.83 8.79
C LEU A 211 23.10 -3.39 8.58
N ARG A 212 22.27 -2.50 8.02
CA ARG A 212 22.60 -1.07 7.86
C ARG A 212 22.80 -0.38 9.20
N ARG A 213 22.01 -0.72 10.22
CA ARG A 213 22.13 -0.16 11.57
C ARG A 213 23.37 -0.68 12.30
N VAL A 214 23.72 -1.95 12.13
CA VAL A 214 24.90 -2.56 12.77
C VAL A 214 26.21 -2.18 12.06
N GLY A 215 26.21 -2.06 10.73
CA GLY A 215 27.37 -1.64 9.94
C GLY A 215 27.76 -0.16 10.06
N GLY A 216 26.93 0.67 10.72
CA GLY A 216 27.22 2.07 11.03
C GLY A 216 28.15 2.29 12.23
N LEU A 217 28.56 1.22 12.93
CA LEU A 217 29.57 1.24 14.00
C LEU A 217 30.81 0.45 13.56
N GLY A 218 31.59 1.02 12.63
CA GLY A 218 32.96 0.61 12.30
C GLY A 218 33.99 1.60 12.87
N PRO A 219 35.21 1.16 13.22
CA PRO A 219 35.99 1.73 14.32
C PRO A 219 36.80 2.96 13.92
N PHE A 220 36.27 4.16 14.19
CA PHE A 220 37.08 5.37 14.33
C PHE A 220 37.17 5.76 15.80
N ASN A 221 37.96 5.00 16.55
CA ASN A 221 38.56 5.47 17.81
C ASN A 221 39.82 4.64 18.08
N ARG A 222 40.90 5.00 17.37
CA ARG A 222 42.27 4.80 17.83
C ARG A 222 43.16 5.72 17.00
N LEU A 223 43.37 6.94 17.47
CA LEU A 223 44.58 7.75 17.27
C LEU A 223 44.48 8.99 18.17
N SER A 224 44.98 8.83 19.40
CA SER A 224 45.63 9.86 20.22
C SER A 224 46.21 9.18 21.44
#